data_AF-A0A7W7ICJ8-F1
#
_entry.id   AF-A0A7W7ICJ8-F1
#
_cell.length_a   1.000
_cell.length_b   1.000
_cell.length_c   1.000
_cell.angle_alpha   90.00
_cell.angle_beta   90.00
_cell.angle_gamma   90.00
#
_symmetry.space_group_name_H-M   'P 1'
#
loop_
_entity.id
_entity.type
_entity.pdbx_description
1 polymer ?
#
loop_
_entity_poly.entity_id
_entity_poly.type
_entity_poly.pdbx_seq_one_letter_code
_entity_poly.pdbx_strand_id
1 'polypeptide(L)'
;MSATRPSAGPELMLPGLREVYAAYVREADALPSLPGPLEAEVWTSARLGSLEAAAPHLQGRRAALGDLITSLRAAATPGARAFLRVLAAIGPAEARKAAGRAADALGDVPAAAWEGALGRVVPGQVWLIQEGPLDGDRLVCEFRYADAGTAGMHALAVRLSHGDVPAEVVIVGDVPALMGAARQAMQAELCVVQPYDPAAVGRRLRAALDGTAPGGTDLPEECYPALALARHRAALLPGG
;
A
#
# COMPACT_ATOMS: atom_id res chain seq x y z
N MET A 1 2.03 -28.74 -41.63
CA MET A 1 2.72 -28.25 -40.42
C MET A 1 2.12 -26.91 -40.06
N SER A 2 1.16 -26.89 -39.13
CA SER A 2 0.50 -25.65 -38.69
C SER A 2 1.43 -24.88 -37.78
N ALA A 3 1.91 -23.72 -38.26
CA ALA A 3 2.59 -22.76 -37.41
C ALA A 3 1.56 -22.14 -36.46
N THR A 4 1.61 -22.54 -35.20
CA THR A 4 0.90 -21.87 -34.12
C THR A 4 1.41 -20.42 -34.07
N ARG A 5 0.62 -19.46 -34.55
CA ARG A 5 0.95 -18.05 -34.36
C ARG A 5 1.02 -17.80 -32.85
N PRO A 6 2.09 -17.17 -32.32
CA PRO A 6 2.05 -16.68 -30.96
C PRO A 6 0.89 -15.68 -30.90
N SER A 7 -0.06 -15.89 -29.99
CA SER A 7 -1.04 -14.86 -29.66
C SER A 7 -0.26 -13.60 -29.29
N ALA A 8 -0.33 -12.56 -30.13
CA ALA A 8 0.19 -11.26 -29.77
C ALA A 8 -0.52 -10.85 -28.49
N GLY A 9 0.22 -10.75 -27.39
CA GLY A 9 -0.33 -10.26 -26.12
C GLY A 9 -0.95 -8.86 -26.29
N PRO A 10 -1.61 -8.34 -25.25
CA PRO A 10 -2.19 -6.99 -25.31
C PRO A 10 -1.15 -5.96 -25.77
N GLU A 11 -1.58 -5.00 -26.58
CA GLU A 11 -0.75 -3.88 -27.00
C GLU A 11 -0.46 -3.01 -25.75
N LEU A 12 0.82 -2.95 -25.35
CA LEU A 12 1.28 -2.27 -24.16
C LEU A 12 1.81 -0.87 -24.51
N MET A 13 1.51 0.12 -23.69
CA MET A 13 2.05 1.47 -23.82
C MET A 13 3.55 1.52 -23.49
N LEU A 14 4.01 0.68 -22.57
CA LEU A 14 5.39 0.53 -22.14
C LEU A 14 5.86 -0.92 -22.40
N PRO A 15 6.12 -1.30 -23.67
CA PRO A 15 6.46 -2.67 -24.03
C PRO A 15 7.78 -3.16 -23.39
N GLY A 16 8.67 -2.25 -23.00
CA GLY A 16 9.91 -2.58 -22.29
C GLY A 16 9.70 -3.16 -20.88
N LEU A 17 8.52 -2.96 -20.28
CA LEU A 17 8.16 -3.49 -18.96
C LEU A 17 7.42 -4.83 -19.03
N ARG A 18 7.28 -5.43 -20.22
CA ARG A 18 6.52 -6.67 -20.43
C ARG A 18 6.93 -7.79 -19.48
N GLU A 19 8.23 -8.00 -19.27
CA GLU A 19 8.73 -9.04 -18.37
C GLU A 19 8.40 -8.75 -16.90
N VAL A 20 8.37 -7.47 -16.51
CA VAL A 20 7.96 -7.06 -15.16
C VAL A 20 6.48 -7.35 -14.93
N TYR A 21 5.62 -6.99 -15.90
CA TYR A 21 4.18 -7.31 -15.81
C TYR A 21 3.93 -8.81 -15.79
N ALA A 22 4.64 -9.58 -16.63
CA ALA A 22 4.53 -11.03 -16.63
C ALA A 22 5.01 -11.65 -15.31
N ALA A 23 6.05 -11.09 -14.68
CA ALA A 23 6.47 -11.49 -13.34
C ALA A 23 5.39 -11.23 -12.31
N TYR A 24 4.79 -10.03 -12.27
CA TYR A 24 3.71 -9.71 -11.34
C TYR A 24 2.49 -10.60 -11.54
N VAL A 25 2.11 -10.92 -12.78
CA VAL A 25 1.03 -11.86 -13.07
C VAL A 25 1.32 -13.25 -12.48
N ARG A 26 2.54 -13.78 -12.68
CA ARG A 26 2.93 -15.10 -12.13
C ARG A 26 2.95 -15.10 -10.60
N GLU A 27 3.52 -14.06 -10.00
CA GLU A 27 3.62 -13.98 -8.54
C GLU A 27 2.24 -13.76 -7.88
N ALA A 28 1.30 -13.15 -8.60
CA ALA A 28 -0.06 -12.95 -8.11
C ALA A 28 -0.79 -14.26 -7.81
N ASP A 29 -0.37 -15.40 -8.39
CA ASP A 29 -0.97 -16.71 -8.10
C ASP A 29 -0.86 -17.11 -6.63
N ALA A 30 0.05 -16.49 -5.86
CA ALA A 30 0.15 -16.67 -4.41
C ALA A 30 -0.88 -15.85 -3.61
N LEU A 31 -1.49 -14.80 -4.18
CA LEU A 31 -2.40 -13.92 -3.45
C LEU A 31 -3.59 -14.67 -2.82
N PRO A 32 -4.31 -15.56 -3.53
CA PRO A 32 -5.51 -16.17 -2.98
C PRO A 32 -5.26 -17.05 -1.75
N SER A 33 -4.03 -17.53 -1.56
CA SER A 33 -3.65 -18.35 -0.40
C SER A 33 -3.16 -17.53 0.80
N LEU A 34 -3.06 -16.21 0.67
CA LEU A 34 -2.66 -15.37 1.80
C LEU A 34 -3.69 -15.40 2.94
N PRO A 35 -3.24 -15.27 4.20
CA PRO A 35 -4.10 -15.44 5.38
C PRO A 35 -5.28 -14.46 5.44
N GLY A 36 -5.10 -13.24 4.94
CA GLY A 36 -6.09 -12.18 5.10
C GLY A 36 -5.85 -10.96 4.21
N PRO A 37 -6.73 -9.95 4.37
CA PRO A 37 -6.70 -8.76 3.54
C PRO A 37 -5.46 -7.89 3.80
N LEU A 38 -4.91 -7.90 5.03
CA LEU A 38 -3.72 -7.12 5.36
C LEU A 38 -2.50 -7.63 4.60
N GLU A 39 -2.29 -8.94 4.60
CA GLU A 39 -1.16 -9.58 3.93
C GLU A 39 -1.26 -9.36 2.41
N ALA A 40 -2.47 -9.45 1.84
CA ALA A 40 -2.70 -9.15 0.44
C ALA A 40 -2.43 -7.68 0.10
N GLU A 41 -2.90 -6.74 0.93
CA GLU A 41 -2.66 -5.31 0.76
C GLU A 41 -1.18 -4.94 0.87
N VAL A 42 -0.45 -5.50 1.85
CA VAL A 42 1.00 -5.31 2.01
C VAL A 42 1.75 -5.89 0.80
N TRP A 43 1.40 -7.10 0.39
CA TRP A 43 2.03 -7.76 -0.75
C TRP A 43 1.86 -6.94 -2.04
N THR A 44 0.64 -6.49 -2.34
CA THR A 44 0.36 -5.70 -3.54
C THR A 44 1.00 -4.32 -3.44
N SER A 45 0.94 -3.68 -2.27
CA SER A 45 1.61 -2.39 -2.04
C SER A 45 3.10 -2.48 -2.36
N ALA A 46 3.78 -3.57 -1.98
CA ALA A 46 5.19 -3.75 -2.27
C ALA A 46 5.48 -3.74 -3.78
N ARG A 47 4.64 -4.41 -4.58
CA ARG A 47 4.76 -4.44 -6.05
C ARG A 47 4.47 -3.08 -6.69
N LEU A 48 3.45 -2.38 -6.19
CA LEU A 48 3.15 -1.02 -6.63
C LEU A 48 4.28 -0.05 -6.28
N GLY A 49 4.91 -0.22 -5.11
CA GLY A 49 6.09 0.52 -4.68
C GLY A 49 7.27 0.34 -5.62
N SER A 50 7.61 -0.91 -5.97
CA SER A 50 8.67 -1.19 -6.95
C SER A 50 8.38 -0.57 -8.31
N LEU A 51 7.12 -0.60 -8.77
CA LEU A 51 6.72 0.04 -10.03
C LEU A 51 6.81 1.57 -9.95
N GLU A 52 6.44 2.16 -8.81
CA GLU A 52 6.50 3.60 -8.56
C GLU A 52 7.94 4.10 -8.51
N ALA A 53 8.83 3.40 -7.80
CA ALA A 53 10.25 3.72 -7.70
C ALA A 53 10.95 3.67 -9.07
N ALA A 54 10.56 2.72 -9.93
CA ALA A 54 11.10 2.58 -11.28
C ALA A 54 10.53 3.61 -12.29
N ALA A 55 9.44 4.30 -11.96
CA ALA A 55 8.74 5.25 -12.83
C ALA A 55 8.56 6.63 -12.14
N PRO A 56 9.63 7.46 -12.08
CA PRO A 56 9.62 8.72 -11.33
C PRO A 56 8.67 9.76 -11.91
N HIS A 57 8.35 9.69 -13.21
CA HIS A 57 7.44 10.63 -13.86
C HIS A 57 5.99 10.14 -13.88
N LEU A 58 5.05 11.05 -13.58
CA LEU A 58 3.63 10.78 -13.47
C LEU A 58 3.02 10.09 -14.71
N GLN A 59 3.41 10.53 -15.92
CA GLN A 59 2.89 9.95 -17.16
C GLN A 59 3.33 8.49 -17.34
N GLY A 60 4.61 8.19 -17.08
CA GLY A 60 5.15 6.83 -17.14
C GLY A 60 4.48 5.93 -16.12
N ARG A 61 4.29 6.41 -14.89
CA ARG A 61 3.58 5.68 -13.83
C ARG A 61 2.15 5.33 -14.22
N ARG A 62 1.41 6.28 -14.80
CA ARG A 62 0.03 6.05 -15.28
C ARG A 62 -0.02 5.02 -16.40
N ALA A 63 0.88 5.11 -17.38
CA ALA A 63 0.98 4.12 -18.44
C ALA A 63 1.32 2.73 -17.88
N ALA A 64 2.25 2.65 -16.93
CA ALA A 64 2.65 1.39 -16.31
C ALA A 64 1.51 0.71 -15.53
N LEU A 65 0.71 1.49 -14.79
CA LEU A 65 -0.48 0.99 -14.11
C LEU A 65 -1.55 0.51 -15.10
N GLY A 66 -1.75 1.23 -16.21
CA GLY A 66 -2.70 0.84 -17.26
C GLY A 66 -2.31 -0.47 -17.94
N ASP A 67 -1.03 -0.62 -18.27
CA ASP A 67 -0.47 -1.85 -18.82
C ASP A 67 -0.60 -3.02 -17.83
N LEU A 68 -0.24 -2.82 -16.56
CA LEU A 68 -0.36 -3.83 -15.52
C LEU A 68 -1.81 -4.32 -15.37
N ILE A 69 -2.79 -3.40 -15.32
CA ILE A 69 -4.22 -3.75 -15.27
C ILE A 69 -4.61 -4.59 -16.49
N THR A 70 -4.11 -4.20 -17.67
CA THR A 70 -4.38 -4.92 -18.92
C THR A 70 -3.78 -6.32 -18.92
N SER A 71 -2.53 -6.47 -18.45
CA SER A 71 -1.85 -7.76 -18.31
C SER A 71 -2.55 -8.68 -17.30
N LEU A 72 -2.92 -8.16 -16.13
CA LEU A 72 -3.65 -8.94 -15.11
C LEU A 72 -5.02 -9.39 -15.64
N ARG A 73 -5.76 -8.49 -16.29
CA ARG A 73 -7.06 -8.84 -16.89
C ARG A 73 -6.91 -9.93 -17.95
N ALA A 74 -5.90 -9.83 -18.81
CA ALA A 74 -5.65 -10.82 -19.87
C ALA A 74 -5.25 -12.19 -19.32
N ALA A 75 -4.58 -12.24 -18.16
CA ALA A 75 -4.20 -13.49 -17.51
C ALA A 75 -5.39 -14.28 -16.97
N ALA A 76 -6.44 -13.58 -16.50
CA ALA A 76 -7.70 -14.17 -16.03
C ALA A 76 -7.54 -15.29 -14.98
N THR A 77 -6.49 -15.25 -14.16
CA THR A 77 -6.27 -16.20 -13.04
C THR A 77 -6.91 -15.68 -11.75
N PRO A 78 -7.17 -16.55 -10.74
CA PRO A 78 -7.59 -16.12 -9.42
C PRO A 78 -6.64 -15.12 -8.78
N GLY A 79 -5.33 -15.32 -8.95
CA GLY A 79 -4.30 -14.39 -8.50
C GLY A 79 -4.40 -13.03 -9.17
N ALA A 80 -4.57 -13.00 -10.49
CA ALA A 80 -4.72 -11.76 -11.22
C ALA A 80 -6.00 -10.99 -10.83
N ARG A 81 -7.12 -11.68 -10.61
CA ARG A 81 -8.35 -11.09 -10.09
C ARG A 81 -8.14 -10.52 -8.68
N ALA A 82 -7.49 -11.26 -7.79
CA ALA A 82 -7.16 -10.82 -6.44
C ALA A 82 -6.27 -9.57 -6.46
N PHE A 83 -5.24 -9.52 -7.30
CA PHE A 83 -4.39 -8.34 -7.48
C PHE A 83 -5.23 -7.12 -7.91
N LEU A 84 -6.08 -7.28 -8.93
CA LEU A 84 -6.93 -6.19 -9.41
C LEU A 84 -7.89 -5.69 -8.32
N ARG A 85 -8.41 -6.57 -7.47
CA ARG A 85 -9.26 -6.20 -6.31
C ARG A 85 -8.47 -5.39 -5.28
N VAL A 86 -7.25 -5.80 -4.94
CA VAL A 86 -6.40 -5.05 -4.01
C VAL A 86 -6.03 -3.68 -4.60
N LEU A 87 -5.66 -3.63 -5.88
CA LEU A 87 -5.38 -2.38 -6.59
C LEU A 87 -6.60 -1.45 -6.63
N ALA A 88 -7.81 -1.99 -6.78
CA ALA A 88 -9.05 -1.23 -6.72
C ALA A 88 -9.31 -0.64 -5.32
N ALA A 89 -8.91 -1.35 -4.26
CA ALA A 89 -9.11 -0.91 -2.88
C ALA A 89 -8.08 0.15 -2.45
N ILE A 90 -6.78 -0.16 -2.57
CA ILE A 90 -5.70 0.64 -1.97
C ILE A 90 -4.81 1.36 -2.98
N GLY A 91 -4.96 1.10 -4.28
CA GLY A 91 -4.09 1.64 -5.31
C GLY A 91 -4.16 3.17 -5.48
N PRO A 92 -3.37 3.74 -6.40
CA PRO A 92 -3.48 5.14 -6.79
C PRO A 92 -4.88 5.49 -7.30
N ALA A 93 -5.37 6.69 -6.98
CA ALA A 93 -6.75 7.11 -7.23
C ALA A 93 -7.14 6.99 -8.72
N GLU A 94 -6.22 7.31 -9.63
CA GLU A 94 -6.43 7.19 -11.07
C GLU A 94 -6.63 5.75 -11.56
N ALA A 95 -6.11 4.75 -10.83
CA ALA A 95 -6.13 3.35 -11.24
C ALA A 95 -7.31 2.57 -10.63
N ARG A 96 -7.81 2.99 -9.45
CA ARG A 96 -8.80 2.22 -8.67
C ARG A 96 -10.03 1.81 -9.49
N LYS A 97 -10.64 2.75 -10.20
CA LYS A 97 -11.86 2.51 -11.00
C LYS A 97 -11.59 1.56 -12.17
N ALA A 98 -10.44 1.69 -12.83
CA ALA A 98 -10.07 0.81 -13.94
C ALA A 98 -9.79 -0.61 -13.45
N ALA A 99 -9.05 -0.75 -12.34
CA ALA A 99 -8.76 -2.03 -11.70
C ALA A 99 -10.03 -2.74 -11.23
N GLY A 100 -10.96 -2.02 -10.59
CA GLY A 100 -12.24 -2.56 -10.15
C GLY A 100 -13.06 -3.14 -11.30
N ARG A 101 -13.22 -2.38 -12.40
CA ARG A 101 -13.91 -2.87 -13.60
C ARG A 101 -13.22 -4.07 -14.24
N ALA A 102 -11.89 -4.08 -14.25
CA ALA A 102 -11.13 -5.21 -14.76
C ALA A 102 -11.33 -6.47 -13.90
N ALA A 103 -11.39 -6.33 -12.58
CA ALA A 103 -11.72 -7.43 -11.68
C ALA A 103 -13.17 -7.91 -11.83
N ASP A 104 -14.13 -7.00 -12.02
CA ASP A 104 -15.55 -7.33 -12.25
C ASP A 104 -15.75 -8.10 -13.55
N ALA A 105 -14.99 -7.78 -14.60
CA ALA A 105 -14.99 -8.53 -15.86
C ALA A 105 -14.48 -9.96 -15.74
N LEU A 106 -13.81 -10.33 -14.63
CA LEU A 106 -13.37 -11.69 -14.32
C LEU A 106 -14.39 -12.43 -13.43
N GLY A 107 -15.69 -12.15 -13.57
CA GLY A 107 -16.75 -12.63 -12.68
C GLY A 107 -16.83 -14.15 -12.49
N ASP A 108 -16.39 -14.94 -13.47
CA ASP A 108 -16.37 -16.41 -13.40
C ASP A 108 -15.15 -16.97 -12.65
N VAL A 109 -14.16 -16.12 -12.36
CA VAL A 109 -12.95 -16.51 -11.63
C VAL A 109 -13.23 -16.48 -10.12
N PRO A 110 -12.90 -17.56 -9.38
CA PRO A 110 -13.15 -17.63 -7.94
C PRO A 110 -12.56 -16.46 -7.15
N ALA A 111 -13.29 -16.03 -6.12
CA ALA A 111 -12.86 -15.01 -5.18
C ALA A 111 -12.07 -15.57 -4.01
N ALA A 112 -11.01 -14.87 -3.60
CA ALA A 112 -10.37 -15.14 -2.34
C ALA A 112 -11.30 -14.71 -1.18
N ALA A 113 -11.25 -15.46 -0.08
CA ALA A 113 -12.17 -15.28 1.05
C ALA A 113 -12.09 -13.88 1.69
N TRP A 114 -10.93 -13.23 1.61
CA TRP A 114 -10.65 -11.92 2.19
C TRP A 114 -11.03 -10.73 1.29
N GLU A 115 -11.42 -10.93 0.03
CA GLU A 115 -11.61 -9.83 -0.92
C GLU A 115 -12.66 -8.81 -0.49
N GLY A 116 -13.73 -9.27 0.18
CA GLY A 116 -14.81 -8.39 0.63
C GLY A 116 -14.41 -7.40 1.73
N ALA A 117 -13.26 -7.63 2.38
CA ALA A 117 -12.74 -6.81 3.48
C ALA A 117 -11.69 -5.78 3.02
N LEU A 118 -11.19 -5.87 1.79
CA LEU A 118 -10.10 -5.04 1.28
C LEU A 118 -10.36 -3.54 1.44
N GLY A 119 -9.40 -2.83 2.03
CA GLY A 119 -9.46 -1.39 2.28
C GLY A 119 -10.54 -0.95 3.28
N ARG A 120 -11.37 -1.86 3.80
CA ARG A 120 -12.48 -1.55 4.71
C ARG A 120 -11.99 -1.54 6.15
N VAL A 121 -11.19 -0.54 6.46
CA VAL A 121 -10.60 -0.36 7.79
C VAL A 121 -11.12 0.92 8.46
N VAL A 122 -11.17 0.88 9.79
CA VAL A 122 -11.56 2.01 10.64
C VAL A 122 -10.33 2.46 11.40
N PRO A 123 -10.02 3.78 11.44
CA PRO A 123 -8.91 4.29 12.24
C PRO A 123 -9.19 4.12 13.74
N GLY A 124 -8.12 3.84 14.49
CA GLY A 124 -8.10 3.71 15.93
C GLY A 124 -7.34 4.86 16.61
N GLN A 125 -6.50 4.52 17.58
CA GLN A 125 -5.68 5.51 18.28
C GLN A 125 -4.53 6.02 17.40
N VAL A 126 -4.06 7.22 17.72
CA VAL A 126 -2.92 7.84 17.06
C VAL A 126 -1.95 8.34 18.12
N TRP A 127 -0.66 8.04 17.93
CA TRP A 127 0.41 8.45 18.82
C TRP A 127 1.52 9.16 18.06
N LEU A 128 2.14 10.08 18.78
CA LEU A 128 3.45 10.61 18.46
C LEU A 128 4.48 9.95 19.37
N ILE A 129 5.52 9.36 18.78
CA ILE A 129 6.69 8.84 19.46
C ILE A 129 7.89 9.71 19.06
N GLN A 130 8.61 10.23 20.06
CA GLN A 130 9.82 11.04 19.87
C GLN A 130 10.97 10.38 20.62
N GLU A 131 11.96 9.87 19.88
CA GLU A 131 13.14 9.16 20.42
C GLU A 131 14.27 10.12 20.83
N GLY A 132 14.26 11.34 20.28
CA GLY A 132 15.23 12.39 20.59
C GLY A 132 14.97 13.65 19.76
N PRO A 133 15.61 14.79 20.08
CA PRO A 133 15.38 16.05 19.38
C PRO A 133 15.82 16.06 17.91
N LEU A 134 16.65 15.10 17.50
CA LEU A 134 17.20 15.00 16.14
C LEU A 134 16.63 13.82 15.33
N ASP A 135 15.95 12.87 15.98
CA ASP A 135 15.49 11.63 15.35
C ASP A 135 14.17 11.79 14.59
N GLY A 136 13.56 12.97 14.71
CA GLY A 136 12.30 13.32 14.07
C GLY A 136 11.09 12.74 14.81
N ASP A 137 9.93 12.87 14.16
CA ASP A 137 8.66 12.45 14.72
C ASP A 137 8.25 11.09 14.14
N ARG A 138 7.96 10.11 14.99
CA ARG A 138 7.35 8.84 14.57
C ARG A 138 5.85 8.90 14.86
N LEU A 139 5.06 8.98 13.78
CA LEU A 139 3.60 8.94 13.83
C LEU A 139 3.13 7.49 13.73
N VAL A 140 2.35 7.03 14.71
CA VAL A 140 1.78 5.67 14.74
C VAL A 140 0.26 5.78 14.73
N CYS A 141 -0.39 5.24 13.71
CA CYS A 141 -1.84 5.25 13.55
C CYS A 141 -2.39 3.83 13.51
N GLU A 142 -3.27 3.47 14.44
CA GLU A 142 -3.93 2.16 14.43
C GLU A 142 -5.07 2.08 13.42
N PHE A 143 -5.28 0.88 12.91
CA PHE A 143 -6.40 0.52 12.06
C PHE A 143 -6.90 -0.87 12.42
N ARG A 144 -8.18 -1.10 12.18
CA ARG A 144 -8.81 -2.43 12.26
C ARG A 144 -9.70 -2.65 11.05
N TYR A 145 -9.76 -3.88 10.56
CA TYR A 145 -10.78 -4.25 9.58
C TYR A 145 -12.15 -4.26 10.26
N ALA A 146 -13.13 -3.60 9.63
CA ALA A 146 -14.43 -3.32 10.26
C ALA A 146 -15.15 -4.57 10.81
N ASP A 147 -14.98 -5.70 10.11
CA ASP A 147 -15.69 -6.95 10.40
C ASP A 147 -14.84 -8.01 11.13
N ALA A 148 -13.59 -7.67 11.51
CA ALA A 148 -12.62 -8.65 12.02
C ALA A 148 -12.37 -8.60 13.54
N GLY A 149 -13.00 -7.66 14.25
CA GLY A 149 -12.79 -7.50 15.70
C GLY A 149 -11.35 -7.09 16.02
N THR A 150 -10.69 -7.81 16.93
CA THR A 150 -9.25 -7.61 17.24
C THR A 150 -8.34 -8.36 16.29
N ALA A 151 -8.85 -9.34 15.53
CA ALA A 151 -8.12 -9.93 14.41
C ALA A 151 -8.03 -8.87 13.30
N GLY A 152 -6.86 -8.70 12.68
CA GLY A 152 -6.65 -7.66 11.66
C GLY A 152 -6.40 -6.24 12.20
N MET A 153 -6.12 -6.10 13.51
CA MET A 153 -5.52 -4.88 14.03
C MET A 153 -4.10 -4.72 13.47
N HIS A 154 -3.79 -3.53 12.97
CA HIS A 154 -2.48 -3.17 12.44
C HIS A 154 -2.24 -1.67 12.63
N ALA A 155 -1.01 -1.22 12.41
CA ALA A 155 -0.69 0.20 12.46
C ALA A 155 0.10 0.65 11.23
N LEU A 156 -0.11 1.92 10.85
CA LEU A 156 0.82 2.66 10.00
C LEU A 156 1.80 3.39 10.91
N ALA A 157 3.08 3.09 10.81
CA ALA A 157 4.16 3.81 11.48
C ALA A 157 4.99 4.57 10.44
N VAL A 158 5.06 5.90 10.57
CA VAL A 158 5.83 6.77 9.67
C VAL A 158 6.79 7.60 10.49
N ARG A 159 8.10 7.49 10.19
CA ARG A 159 9.11 8.40 10.74
C ARG A 159 9.26 9.57 9.79
N LEU A 160 9.06 10.77 10.31
CA LEU A 160 9.24 12.03 9.60
C LEU A 160 10.52 12.70 10.10
N SER A 161 11.45 12.97 9.18
CA SER A 161 12.64 13.76 9.47
C SER A 161 12.32 15.26 9.41
N HIS A 162 13.35 16.10 9.52
CA HIS A 162 13.21 17.55 9.41
C HIS A 162 12.50 17.96 8.10
N GLY A 163 11.52 18.86 8.19
CA GLY A 163 10.70 19.29 7.05
C GLY A 163 9.55 18.35 6.68
N ASP A 164 9.18 17.42 7.56
CA ASP A 164 8.11 16.42 7.35
C ASP A 164 8.35 15.49 6.15
N VAL A 165 9.62 15.21 5.86
CA VAL A 165 10.01 14.24 4.83
C VAL A 165 9.97 12.83 5.42
N PRO A 166 9.23 11.88 4.82
CA PRO A 166 9.25 10.49 5.29
C PRO A 166 10.64 9.87 5.18
N ALA A 167 11.15 9.38 6.30
CA ALA A 167 12.40 8.64 6.40
C ALA A 167 12.18 7.12 6.58
N GLU A 168 10.96 6.72 6.93
CA GLU A 168 10.54 5.32 7.08
C GLU A 168 9.02 5.25 7.00
N VAL A 169 8.49 4.25 6.29
CA VAL A 169 7.05 3.95 6.21
C VAL A 169 6.86 2.45 6.42
N VAL A 170 6.22 2.06 7.51
CA VAL A 170 6.07 0.66 7.90
C VAL A 170 4.62 0.35 8.23
N ILE A 171 4.17 -0.83 7.78
CA ILE A 171 2.91 -1.43 8.20
C ILE A 171 3.21 -2.47 9.26
N VAL A 172 2.65 -2.28 10.45
CA VAL A 172 2.90 -3.12 11.62
C VAL A 172 1.71 -4.03 11.83
N GLY A 173 1.92 -5.35 11.68
CA GLY A 173 0.90 -6.37 11.96
C GLY A 173 0.74 -6.74 13.43
N ASP A 174 1.78 -6.54 14.24
CA ASP A 174 1.77 -6.82 15.69
C ASP A 174 1.84 -5.51 16.49
N VAL A 175 0.68 -4.84 16.57
CA VAL A 175 0.55 -3.59 17.33
C VAL A 175 0.83 -3.77 18.83
N PRO A 176 0.38 -4.86 19.49
CA PRO A 176 0.73 -5.11 20.89
C PRO A 176 2.24 -5.18 21.13
N ALA A 177 3.00 -5.85 20.27
CA ALA A 177 4.45 -5.90 20.37
C ALA A 177 5.10 -4.53 20.16
N LEU A 178 4.66 -3.76 19.15
CA LEU A 178 5.11 -2.38 18.93
C LEU A 178 4.90 -1.51 20.17
N MET A 179 3.69 -1.53 20.73
CA MET A 179 3.36 -0.74 21.91
C MET A 179 4.08 -1.25 23.17
N GLY A 180 4.36 -2.57 23.25
CA GLY A 180 5.22 -3.15 24.27
C GLY A 180 6.65 -2.59 24.21
N ALA A 181 7.26 -2.56 23.03
CA ALA A 181 8.59 -2.00 22.80
C ALA A 181 8.63 -0.49 23.10
N ALA A 182 7.60 0.26 22.67
CA ALA A 182 7.49 1.69 22.95
C ALA A 182 7.43 1.97 24.46
N ARG A 183 6.65 1.17 25.23
CA ARG A 183 6.61 1.30 26.70
C ARG A 183 7.95 0.99 27.36
N GLN A 184 8.68 -0.02 26.88
CA GLN A 184 10.03 -0.34 27.38
C GLN A 184 11.01 0.80 27.11
N ALA A 185 10.97 1.37 25.90
CA ALA A 185 11.80 2.53 25.55
C ALA A 185 11.49 3.77 26.40
N MET A 186 10.21 4.04 26.68
CA MET A 186 9.80 5.10 27.61
C MET A 186 10.35 4.89 29.02
N GLN A 187 10.27 3.66 29.54
CA GLN A 187 10.79 3.31 30.87
C GLN A 187 12.31 3.46 30.97
N ALA A 188 13.01 3.31 29.86
CA ALA A 188 14.45 3.54 29.74
C ALA A 188 14.80 5.00 29.40
N GLU A 189 13.82 5.91 29.40
CA GLU A 189 13.98 7.34 29.06
C GLU A 189 14.54 7.57 27.64
N LEU A 190 14.30 6.61 26.73
CA LEU A 190 14.75 6.66 25.34
C LEU A 190 13.73 7.28 24.39
N CYS A 191 12.48 7.44 24.82
CA CYS A 191 11.48 8.13 24.01
C CYS A 191 10.33 8.70 24.85
N VAL A 192 9.60 9.62 24.25
CA VAL A 192 8.29 10.09 24.73
C VAL A 192 7.22 9.55 23.81
N VAL A 193 6.16 8.97 24.39
CA VAL A 193 4.96 8.54 23.66
C VAL A 193 3.78 9.36 24.18
N GLN A 194 3.07 10.01 23.28
CA GLN A 194 1.88 10.79 23.63
C GLN A 194 0.76 10.58 22.62
N PRO A 195 -0.52 10.61 23.06
CA PRO A 195 -1.64 10.70 22.14
C PRO A 195 -1.50 11.93 21.24
N TYR A 196 -1.94 11.82 19.98
CA TYR A 196 -1.90 12.93 19.04
C TYR A 196 -3.25 13.08 18.32
N ASP A 197 -3.60 14.31 17.95
CA ASP A 197 -4.86 14.62 17.27
C ASP A 197 -4.93 13.89 15.92
N PRO A 198 -5.89 12.95 15.73
CA PRO A 198 -5.99 12.19 14.49
C PRO A 198 -6.19 13.07 13.25
N ALA A 199 -6.84 14.23 13.40
CA ALA A 199 -7.09 15.14 12.28
C ALA A 199 -5.81 15.88 11.84
N ALA A 200 -5.00 16.33 12.80
CA ALA A 200 -3.67 16.89 12.55
C ALA A 200 -2.74 15.87 11.90
N VAL A 201 -2.71 14.64 12.42
CA VAL A 201 -1.89 13.55 11.86
C VAL A 201 -2.35 13.19 10.45
N GLY A 202 -3.66 13.11 10.20
CA GLY A 202 -4.21 12.84 8.87
C GLY A 202 -3.80 13.89 7.83
N ARG A 203 -3.80 15.18 8.18
CA ARG A 203 -3.30 16.26 7.30
C ARG A 203 -1.79 16.12 7.04
N ARG A 204 -1.00 15.92 8.11
CA ARG A 204 0.46 15.83 8.03
C ARG A 204 0.92 14.63 7.20
N LEU A 205 0.34 13.44 7.44
CA LEU A 205 0.68 12.23 6.70
C LEU A 205 0.33 12.33 5.21
N ARG A 206 -0.84 12.86 4.86
CA ARG A 206 -1.18 13.07 3.44
C ARG A 206 -0.21 14.03 2.77
N ALA A 207 0.10 15.15 3.42
CA ALA A 207 1.05 16.12 2.87
C ALA A 207 2.43 15.50 2.62
N ALA A 208 2.93 14.71 3.57
CA ALA A 208 4.21 14.03 3.50
C ALA A 208 4.26 12.90 2.45
N LEU A 209 3.23 12.02 2.41
CA LEU A 209 3.20 10.85 1.52
C LEU A 209 2.87 11.20 0.07
N ASP A 210 2.17 12.31 -0.17
CA ASP A 210 1.89 12.83 -1.52
C ASP A 210 3.02 13.73 -2.06
N GLY A 211 4.11 13.92 -1.29
CA GLY A 211 5.26 14.71 -1.71
C GLY A 211 4.98 16.21 -1.83
N THR A 212 3.96 16.69 -1.11
CA THR A 212 3.58 18.11 -1.07
C THR A 212 4.23 18.88 0.08
N ALA A 213 4.97 18.17 0.95
CA ALA A 213 5.70 18.77 2.06
C ALA A 213 6.91 19.62 1.57
N PRO A 214 7.25 20.71 2.28
CA PRO A 214 8.43 21.51 1.97
C PRO A 214 9.71 20.73 2.35
N GLY A 215 10.27 20.01 1.38
CA GLY A 215 11.45 19.17 1.60
C GLY A 215 11.85 18.29 0.40
N GLY A 216 10.99 18.17 -0.61
CA GLY A 216 11.26 17.43 -1.85
C GLY A 216 10.33 16.24 -2.04
N THR A 217 10.34 15.68 -3.25
CA THR A 217 9.51 14.54 -3.67
C THR A 217 10.23 13.20 -3.56
N ASP A 218 11.52 13.21 -3.21
CA ASP A 218 12.38 12.04 -3.26
C ASP A 218 12.28 11.27 -1.94
N LEU A 219 11.39 10.28 -1.94
CA LEU A 219 11.27 9.33 -0.85
C LEU A 219 12.44 8.34 -0.87
N PRO A 220 13.00 7.93 0.28
CA PRO A 220 13.93 6.81 0.37
C PRO A 220 13.34 5.54 -0.26
N GLU A 221 14.19 4.69 -0.86
CA GLU A 221 13.75 3.46 -1.53
C GLU A 221 12.94 2.56 -0.60
N GLU A 222 13.28 2.55 0.69
CA GLU A 222 12.65 1.75 1.74
C GLU A 222 11.21 2.17 2.04
N CYS A 223 10.80 3.38 1.65
CA CYS A 223 9.44 3.87 1.86
C CYS A 223 8.45 3.34 0.81
N TYR A 224 8.93 3.06 -0.42
CA TYR A 224 8.07 2.70 -1.53
C TYR A 224 7.23 1.43 -1.30
N PRO A 225 7.74 0.34 -0.68
CA PRO A 225 6.96 -0.88 -0.54
C PRO A 225 5.63 -0.70 0.22
N ALA A 226 5.60 0.18 1.22
CA ALA A 226 4.40 0.44 2.01
C ALA A 226 3.55 1.60 1.47
N LEU A 227 4.00 2.31 0.43
CA LEU A 227 3.52 3.64 0.10
C LEU A 227 2.06 3.68 -0.35
N ALA A 228 1.63 2.75 -1.22
CA ALA A 228 0.23 2.70 -1.67
C ALA A 228 -0.72 2.44 -0.50
N LEU A 229 -0.37 1.49 0.36
CA LEU A 229 -1.13 1.17 1.56
C LEU A 229 -1.11 2.33 2.57
N ALA A 230 0.05 2.97 2.80
CA ALA A 230 0.19 4.12 3.67
C ALA A 230 -0.66 5.30 3.23
N ARG A 231 -0.67 5.65 1.93
CA ARG A 231 -1.54 6.70 1.38
C ARG A 231 -3.01 6.38 1.60
N HIS A 232 -3.43 5.13 1.37
CA HIS A 232 -4.79 4.71 1.65
C HIS A 232 -5.14 4.87 3.14
N ARG A 233 -4.27 4.43 4.06
CA ARG A 233 -4.49 4.56 5.51
C ARG A 233 -4.53 6.01 5.96
N ALA A 234 -3.62 6.86 5.47
CA ALA A 234 -3.62 8.29 5.74
C ALA A 234 -4.90 8.99 5.26
N ALA A 235 -5.47 8.56 4.13
CA ALA A 235 -6.73 9.09 3.60
C ALA A 235 -7.97 8.71 4.44
N LEU A 236 -7.88 7.72 5.31
CA LEU A 236 -8.97 7.32 6.22
C LEU A 236 -8.94 8.06 7.56
N LEU A 237 -7.84 8.76 7.87
CA LEU A 237 -7.76 9.61 9.04
C LEU A 237 -8.61 10.88 8.84
N PRO A 238 -9.18 11.45 9.91
CA PRO A 238 -10.02 12.65 9.80
C PRO A 238 -9.20 13.90 9.40
N GLY A 239 -9.91 15.01 9.20
CA GLY A 239 -9.29 16.32 8.92
C GLY A 239 -8.92 16.54 7.46
N GLY A 240 -9.57 15.82 6.54
CA GLY A 240 -9.41 15.94 5.09
C GLY A 240 -10.66 16.37 4.36
#